data_AF-C2KVB0-F1
#
_entry.id   AF-C2KVB0-F1
#
_cell.length_a   1.000
_cell.length_b   1.000
_cell.length_c   1.000
_cell.angle_alpha   90.00
_cell.angle_beta   90.00
_cell.angle_gamma   90.00
#
_symmetry.space_group_name_H-M   'P 1'
#
loop_
_entity.id
_entity.type
_entity.pdbx_description
1 polymer ?
#
loop_
_entity_poly.entity_id
_entity_poly.type
_entity_poly.pdbx_seq_one_letter_code
_entity_poly.pdbx_strand_id
1 'polypeptide(L)'
;MGFRVIKGGLLTTVQDLGRTGYQSQGFNVNGVMDRRAFRIANLLLDNPENEAVLECTLIGPTLEFTAPMIISITGGDFRPELNDEAIPMYTAIYVAKGDVLKVGSARTGRTCYIAFSNYLKVPVIMGSRSTNLKSQIGGFKGRKLEDGDLSGYQN
;
A
#
# COMPACT_ATOMS: atom_id res chain seq x y z
N MET A 1 6.82 4.29 -13.64
CA MET A 1 6.73 2.82 -13.45
C MET A 1 6.05 2.58 -12.11
N GLY A 2 5.05 1.74 -12.07
CA GLY A 2 4.16 1.61 -10.92
C GLY A 2 2.87 0.90 -11.28
N PHE A 3 1.74 1.39 -10.78
CA PHE A 3 0.42 0.88 -11.10
C PHE A 3 -0.56 2.03 -11.38
N ARG A 4 -1.63 1.69 -12.10
CA ARG A 4 -2.85 2.49 -12.24
C ARG A 4 -3.90 1.94 -11.30
N VAL A 5 -4.56 2.83 -10.56
CA VAL A 5 -5.69 2.47 -9.71
C VAL A 5 -6.93 2.38 -10.60
N ILE A 6 -7.44 1.17 -10.82
CA ILE A 6 -8.74 0.97 -11.47
C ILE A 6 -9.84 1.27 -10.47
N LYS A 7 -9.70 0.74 -9.24
CA LYS A 7 -10.59 1.03 -8.10
C LYS A 7 -9.78 1.26 -6.83
N GLY A 8 -10.05 2.35 -6.10
CA GLY A 8 -9.33 2.69 -4.87
C GLY A 8 -9.67 1.83 -3.64
N GLY A 9 -10.71 1.01 -3.72
CA GLY A 9 -11.27 0.30 -2.56
C GLY A 9 -12.01 1.25 -1.60
N LEU A 10 -12.30 0.80 -0.38
CA LEU A 10 -13.00 1.64 0.60
C LEU A 10 -12.07 2.73 1.13
N LEU A 11 -10.91 2.31 1.63
CA LEU A 11 -9.88 3.18 2.18
C LEU A 11 -8.51 2.52 1.97
N THR A 12 -7.82 2.94 0.91
CA THR A 12 -6.45 2.54 0.60
C THR A 12 -5.53 3.74 0.73
N THR A 13 -4.50 3.67 1.57
CA THR A 13 -3.55 4.76 1.79
C THR A 13 -2.11 4.28 1.73
N VAL A 14 -1.17 5.19 1.48
CA VAL A 14 0.26 4.87 1.56
C VAL A 14 0.70 5.02 3.02
N GLN A 15 1.34 3.98 3.56
CA GLN A 15 1.77 3.96 4.96
C GLN A 15 3.19 3.38 5.10
N ASP A 16 3.96 3.94 6.02
CA ASP A 16 5.18 3.36 6.58
C ASP A 16 5.03 3.21 8.11
N LEU A 17 6.11 3.16 8.90
CA LEU A 17 6.02 3.08 10.37
C LEU A 17 5.52 4.37 11.04
N GLY A 18 5.37 5.46 10.28
CA GLY A 18 4.83 6.73 10.73
C GLY A 18 5.87 7.80 11.06
N ARG A 19 5.34 8.93 11.48
CA ARG A 19 6.01 10.23 11.65
C ARG A 19 6.20 10.57 13.12
N THR A 20 7.28 10.07 13.72
CA THR A 20 7.60 10.34 15.13
C THR A 20 8.42 11.63 15.26
N GLY A 21 8.33 12.30 16.42
CA GLY A 21 9.11 13.51 16.75
C GLY A 21 8.36 14.84 16.59
N TYR A 22 7.12 14.82 16.08
CA TYR A 22 6.33 16.03 15.78
C TYR A 22 5.04 16.14 16.60
N GLN A 23 4.85 15.28 17.60
CA GLN A 23 3.62 15.24 18.42
C GLN A 23 3.43 16.52 19.24
N SER A 24 4.50 17.15 19.72
CA SER A 24 4.44 18.43 20.42
C SER A 24 3.93 19.58 19.55
N GLN A 25 3.96 19.41 18.23
CA GLN A 25 3.45 20.36 17.24
C GLN A 25 2.03 19.99 16.77
N GLY A 26 1.40 19.00 17.39
CA GLY A 26 0.03 18.56 17.08
C GLY A 26 -0.08 17.55 15.94
N PHE A 27 1.03 17.03 15.41
CA PHE A 27 0.99 16.00 14.37
C PHE A 27 0.89 14.58 14.95
N ASN A 28 -0.12 13.83 14.50
CA ASN A 28 -0.22 12.40 14.79
C ASN A 28 0.89 11.62 14.08
N VAL A 29 1.34 10.53 14.71
CA VAL A 29 2.36 9.63 14.13
C VAL A 29 1.84 8.98 12.83
N ASN A 30 0.57 8.59 12.78
CA ASN A 30 0.03 7.75 11.70
C ASN A 30 0.89 6.48 11.53
N GLY A 31 1.03 5.96 10.31
CA GLY A 31 1.69 4.69 10.08
C GLY A 31 0.71 3.56 9.92
N VAL A 32 1.26 2.40 9.55
CA VAL A 32 0.51 1.16 9.44
C VAL A 32 -0.15 0.76 10.77
N MET A 33 -1.36 0.22 10.66
CA MET A 33 -2.17 -0.25 11.79
C MET A 33 -1.60 -1.53 12.41
N ASP A 34 -1.12 -2.46 11.58
CA ASP A 34 -0.49 -3.73 11.96
C ASP A 34 0.96 -3.75 11.47
N ARG A 35 1.86 -3.38 12.38
CA ARG A 35 3.31 -3.35 12.13
C ARG A 35 3.89 -4.72 11.79
N ARG A 36 3.31 -5.81 12.30
CA ARG A 36 3.84 -7.16 12.07
C ARG A 36 3.58 -7.58 10.63
N ALA A 37 2.34 -7.47 10.19
CA ALA A 37 1.95 -7.82 8.83
C ALA A 37 2.69 -6.93 7.80
N PHE A 38 2.78 -5.62 8.07
CA PHE A 38 3.57 -4.68 7.28
C PHE A 38 5.04 -5.12 7.12
N ARG A 39 5.73 -5.42 8.22
CA ARG A 39 7.14 -5.85 8.17
C ARG A 39 7.30 -7.14 7.37
N ILE A 40 6.40 -8.11 7.56
CA ILE A 40 6.44 -9.36 6.80
C ILE A 40 6.27 -9.09 5.29
N ALA A 41 5.39 -8.16 4.90
CA ALA A 41 5.22 -7.82 3.49
C ALA A 41 6.53 -7.33 2.87
N ASN A 42 7.22 -6.40 3.54
CA ASN A 42 8.51 -5.88 3.08
C ASN A 42 9.61 -6.94 3.09
N LEU A 43 9.69 -7.77 4.15
CA LEU A 43 10.70 -8.83 4.27
C LEU A 43 10.58 -9.88 3.16
N LEU A 44 9.36 -10.22 2.74
CA LEU A 44 9.14 -11.16 1.62
C LEU A 44 9.74 -10.66 0.30
N LEU A 45 9.99 -9.36 0.16
CA LEU A 45 10.54 -8.73 -1.04
C LEU A 45 11.99 -8.28 -0.86
N ASP A 46 12.62 -8.57 0.28
CA ASP A 46 13.93 -8.04 0.69
C ASP A 46 13.97 -6.49 0.69
N ASN A 47 12.83 -5.87 0.98
CA ASN A 47 12.74 -4.42 1.13
C ASN A 47 13.29 -3.98 2.49
N PRO A 48 13.75 -2.71 2.63
CA PRO A 48 13.94 -2.10 3.93
C PRO A 48 12.68 -2.27 4.80
N GLU A 49 12.85 -2.56 6.08
CA GLU A 49 11.70 -2.89 6.95
C GLU A 49 10.66 -1.76 7.03
N ASN A 50 11.07 -0.51 6.84
CA ASN A 50 10.22 0.69 6.86
C ASN A 50 9.84 1.20 5.46
N GLU A 51 10.00 0.39 4.41
CA GLU A 51 9.61 0.82 3.07
C GLU A 51 8.09 0.96 2.96
N ALA A 52 7.61 1.97 2.25
CA ALA A 52 6.19 2.29 2.24
C ALA A 52 5.36 1.25 1.47
N VAL A 53 4.20 0.92 2.02
CA VAL A 53 3.24 -0.02 1.43
C VAL A 53 1.91 0.68 1.16
N LEU A 54 1.01 -0.01 0.45
CA LEU A 54 -0.42 0.32 0.52
C LEU A 54 -1.05 -0.40 1.71
N GLU A 55 -1.69 0.35 2.60
CA GLU A 55 -2.60 -0.18 3.61
C GLU A 55 -4.04 -0.08 3.09
N CYS A 56 -4.72 -1.22 3.03
CA CYS A 56 -6.10 -1.33 2.53
C CYS A 56 -7.04 -1.75 3.66
N THR A 57 -8.15 -1.04 3.85
CA THR A 57 -9.11 -1.30 4.93
C THR A 57 -10.44 -1.82 4.40
N LEU A 58 -10.89 -2.98 4.91
CA LEU A 58 -12.15 -3.69 4.62
C LEU A 58 -12.39 -4.13 3.16
N ILE A 59 -12.15 -3.26 2.18
CA ILE A 59 -12.31 -3.54 0.75
C ILE A 59 -11.05 -3.01 0.06
N GLY A 60 -10.29 -3.92 -0.55
CA GLY A 60 -9.03 -3.59 -1.21
C GLY A 60 -9.19 -2.94 -2.58
N PRO A 61 -8.08 -2.48 -3.17
CA PRO A 61 -8.09 -1.85 -4.47
C PRO A 61 -8.09 -2.86 -5.62
N THR A 62 -8.37 -2.36 -6.82
CA THR A 62 -8.03 -3.01 -8.09
C THR A 62 -6.93 -2.20 -8.77
N LEU A 63 -5.79 -2.82 -9.02
CA LEU A 63 -4.57 -2.19 -9.53
C LEU A 63 -4.14 -2.86 -10.83
N GLU A 64 -3.79 -2.06 -11.82
CA GLU A 64 -3.17 -2.54 -13.06
C GLU A 64 -1.70 -2.15 -13.08
N PHE A 65 -0.82 -3.13 -13.26
CA PHE A 65 0.62 -2.88 -13.25
C PHE A 65 1.09 -2.27 -14.56
N THR A 66 1.81 -1.16 -14.47
CA THR A 66 2.35 -0.43 -15.63
C THR A 66 3.78 -0.84 -15.98
N ALA A 67 4.39 -1.69 -15.15
CA ALA A 67 5.74 -2.23 -15.31
C ALA A 67 5.84 -3.56 -14.53
N PRO A 68 6.71 -4.50 -14.93
CA PRO A 68 6.94 -5.72 -14.18
C PRO A 68 7.57 -5.44 -12.80
N MET A 69 7.15 -6.18 -11.79
CA MET A 69 7.68 -6.11 -10.43
C MET A 69 7.32 -7.35 -9.61
N ILE A 70 7.80 -7.40 -8.36
CA ILE A 70 7.35 -8.39 -7.37
C ILE A 70 6.52 -7.66 -6.33
N ILE A 71 5.40 -8.27 -5.94
CA ILE A 71 4.54 -7.79 -4.86
C ILE A 71 4.42 -8.84 -3.76
N SER A 72 4.01 -8.42 -2.58
CA SER A 72 3.55 -9.32 -1.53
C SER A 72 2.30 -8.74 -0.87
N ILE A 73 1.39 -9.61 -0.43
CA ILE A 73 0.14 -9.20 0.23
C ILE A 73 0.03 -9.91 1.58
N THR A 74 -0.09 -9.16 2.66
CA THR A 74 -0.14 -9.69 4.05
C THR A 74 -1.29 -9.04 4.85
N GLY A 75 -1.47 -9.46 6.10
CA GLY A 75 -2.54 -8.97 6.98
C GLY A 75 -3.74 -9.92 7.01
N GLY A 76 -4.94 -9.36 7.05
CA GLY A 76 -6.19 -10.12 6.99
C GLY A 76 -6.40 -10.81 5.64
N ASP A 77 -7.23 -11.87 5.61
CA ASP A 77 -7.57 -12.58 4.37
C ASP A 77 -8.51 -11.74 3.50
N PHE A 78 -8.01 -11.23 2.37
CA PHE A 78 -8.76 -10.43 1.40
C PHE A 78 -9.01 -11.18 0.08
N ARG A 79 -8.63 -12.46 -0.01
CA ARG A 79 -8.76 -13.31 -1.22
C ARG A 79 -8.29 -12.59 -2.49
N PRO A 80 -7.01 -12.20 -2.58
CA PRO A 80 -6.50 -11.50 -3.75
C PRO A 80 -6.52 -12.39 -5.00
N GLU A 81 -6.80 -11.78 -6.13
CA GLU A 81 -6.80 -12.39 -7.46
C GLU A 81 -5.85 -11.62 -8.37
N LEU A 82 -5.06 -12.32 -9.19
CA LEU A 82 -4.27 -11.74 -10.27
C LEU A 82 -4.84 -12.26 -11.59
N ASN A 83 -5.31 -11.35 -12.46
CA ASN A 83 -5.97 -11.71 -13.71
C ASN A 83 -7.12 -12.73 -13.51
N ASP A 84 -7.95 -12.49 -12.49
CA ASP A 84 -9.08 -13.34 -12.07
C ASP A 84 -8.70 -14.74 -11.53
N GLU A 85 -7.41 -15.03 -11.34
CA GLU A 85 -6.94 -16.24 -10.67
C GLU A 85 -6.52 -15.96 -9.23
N ALA A 86 -6.96 -16.80 -8.28
CA ALA A 86 -6.64 -16.62 -6.87
C ALA A 86 -5.12 -16.77 -6.63
N ILE A 87 -4.53 -15.81 -5.92
CA ILE A 87 -3.11 -15.84 -5.54
C ILE A 87 -2.95 -16.00 -4.02
N PRO A 88 -1.87 -16.65 -3.55
CA PRO A 88 -1.64 -16.80 -2.11
C PRO A 88 -1.23 -15.47 -1.48
N MET A 89 -1.69 -15.24 -0.25
CA MET A 89 -1.13 -14.21 0.62
C MET A 89 0.20 -14.68 1.24
N TYR A 90 0.95 -13.77 1.87
CA TYR A 90 2.23 -14.04 2.54
C TYR A 90 3.28 -14.72 1.63
N THR A 91 3.24 -14.39 0.34
CA THR A 91 4.12 -14.93 -0.69
C THR A 91 4.61 -13.78 -1.58
N ALA A 92 5.85 -13.88 -2.08
CA ALA A 92 6.36 -12.98 -3.12
C ALA A 92 5.82 -13.42 -4.48
N ILE A 93 5.10 -12.54 -5.16
CA ILE A 93 4.40 -12.82 -6.42
C ILE A 93 4.94 -11.90 -7.50
N TYR A 94 5.43 -12.49 -8.59
CA TYR A 94 5.79 -11.73 -9.78
C TYR A 94 4.53 -11.26 -10.52
N VAL A 95 4.54 -10.00 -10.94
CA VAL A 95 3.50 -9.40 -11.78
C VAL A 95 4.13 -8.80 -13.03
N ALA A 96 3.52 -9.06 -14.17
CA ALA A 96 3.92 -8.49 -15.46
C ALA A 96 3.25 -7.13 -15.69
N LYS A 97 3.76 -6.38 -16.66
CA LYS A 97 3.06 -5.19 -17.16
C LYS A 97 1.73 -5.63 -17.80
N GLY A 98 0.65 -4.97 -17.40
CA GLY A 98 -0.71 -5.25 -17.86
C GLY A 98 -1.49 -6.17 -16.91
N ASP A 99 -0.82 -6.84 -15.97
CA ASP A 99 -1.52 -7.67 -14.99
C ASP A 99 -2.43 -6.81 -14.09
N VAL A 100 -3.59 -7.37 -13.75
CA VAL A 100 -4.58 -6.74 -12.89
C VAL A 100 -4.68 -7.50 -11.57
N LEU A 101 -4.25 -6.85 -10.50
CA LEU A 101 -4.46 -7.33 -9.13
C LEU A 101 -5.80 -6.80 -8.62
N LYS A 102 -6.65 -7.70 -8.13
CA LYS A 102 -7.89 -7.38 -7.44
C LYS A 102 -7.79 -7.88 -6.00
N VAL A 103 -7.81 -6.94 -5.06
CA VAL A 103 -7.87 -7.25 -3.63
C VAL A 103 -9.32 -7.14 -3.18
N GLY A 104 -9.90 -8.27 -2.78
CA GLY A 104 -11.31 -8.37 -2.45
C GLY A 104 -11.71 -7.69 -1.13
N SER A 105 -12.88 -8.06 -0.62
CA SER A 105 -13.33 -7.67 0.72
C SER A 105 -12.75 -8.61 1.78
N ALA A 106 -12.39 -8.04 2.93
CA ALA A 106 -11.89 -8.76 4.09
C ALA A 106 -12.83 -9.89 4.50
N ARG A 107 -12.34 -11.12 4.48
CA ARG A 107 -13.00 -12.29 5.05
C ARG A 107 -12.65 -12.45 6.53
N THR A 108 -11.40 -12.19 6.88
CA THR A 108 -10.91 -12.12 8.26
C THR A 108 -9.93 -10.97 8.41
N GLY A 109 -9.78 -10.44 9.63
CA GLY A 109 -9.03 -9.21 9.86
C GLY A 109 -9.72 -7.98 9.29
N ARG A 110 -9.02 -6.85 9.30
CA ARG A 110 -9.58 -5.55 8.89
C ARG A 110 -8.70 -4.77 7.92
N THR A 111 -7.39 -5.00 7.98
CA THR A 111 -6.42 -4.39 7.08
C THR A 111 -5.57 -5.44 6.39
N CYS A 112 -5.18 -5.15 5.16
CA CYS A 112 -4.12 -5.88 4.45
C CYS A 112 -3.11 -4.88 3.88
N TYR A 113 -1.91 -5.38 3.58
CA TYR A 113 -0.78 -4.57 3.12
C TYR A 113 -0.28 -5.10 1.80
N ILE A 114 -0.02 -4.20 0.85
CA ILE A 114 0.60 -4.53 -0.44
C ILE A 114 1.96 -3.86 -0.49
N ALA A 115 3.03 -4.66 -0.50
CA ALA A 115 4.39 -4.18 -0.72
C ALA A 115 4.80 -4.36 -2.18
N PHE A 116 5.78 -3.56 -2.64
CA PHE A 116 6.24 -3.54 -4.02
C PHE A 116 7.77 -3.52 -4.05
N SER A 117 8.37 -4.30 -4.94
CA SER A 117 9.84 -4.30 -5.13
C SER A 117 10.37 -3.00 -5.76
N ASN A 118 9.51 -2.26 -6.48
CA ASN A 118 9.90 -1.03 -7.18
C ASN A 118 9.67 0.26 -6.36
N TYR A 119 9.26 0.10 -5.09
CA TYR A 119 8.95 1.15 -4.11
C TYR A 119 7.90 2.17 -4.55
N LEU A 120 7.23 2.79 -3.57
CA LEU A 120 6.27 3.85 -3.84
C LEU A 120 6.98 5.19 -3.92
N LYS A 121 6.90 5.86 -5.09
CA LYS A 121 7.54 7.16 -5.34
C LYS A 121 6.72 8.32 -4.76
N VAL A 122 6.58 8.36 -3.44
CA VAL A 122 5.86 9.42 -2.71
C VAL A 122 6.84 10.31 -1.91
N PRO A 123 6.49 11.59 -1.66
CA PRO A 123 7.34 12.48 -0.88
C PRO A 123 7.47 12.01 0.57
N VAL A 124 8.67 12.19 1.12
CA VAL A 124 8.93 12.03 2.56
C VAL A 124 8.60 13.36 3.22
N ILE A 125 7.60 13.39 4.09
CA ILE A 125 7.21 14.58 4.85
C ILE A 125 7.51 14.33 6.31
N MET A 126 8.36 15.16 6.92
CA MET A 126 8.74 15.04 8.33
C MET A 126 9.29 13.63 8.66
N GLY A 127 10.14 13.09 7.78
CA GLY A 127 10.76 11.77 7.97
C GLY A 127 9.88 10.56 7.68
N SER A 128 8.65 10.74 7.17
CA SER A 128 7.72 9.63 6.89
C SER A 128 6.91 9.84 5.61
N ARG A 129 6.63 8.73 4.93
CA ARG A 129 5.76 8.59 3.77
C ARG A 129 4.30 8.30 4.14
N SER A 130 3.96 8.18 5.42
CA SER A 130 2.59 7.91 5.85
C SER A 130 1.61 9.04 5.54
N THR A 131 0.47 8.66 4.98
CA THR A 131 -0.70 9.52 4.79
C THR A 131 -1.33 9.87 6.15
N ASN A 132 -1.51 11.16 6.40
CA ASN A 132 -2.37 11.70 7.44
C ASN A 132 -3.58 12.36 6.78
N LEU A 133 -4.73 11.68 6.85
CA LEU A 133 -5.97 12.13 6.19
C LEU A 133 -6.53 13.43 6.80
N LYS A 134 -6.36 13.64 8.10
CA LYS A 134 -6.90 14.80 8.80
C LYS A 134 -6.15 16.08 8.43
N SER A 135 -4.83 15.97 8.29
CA SER A 135 -3.96 17.10 7.93
C SER A 135 -3.69 17.19 6.43
N GLN A 136 -4.15 16.21 5.64
CA GLN A 136 -3.92 16.11 4.20
C GLN A 136 -2.44 16.17 3.80
N ILE A 137 -1.59 15.44 4.51
CA ILE A 137 -0.15 15.37 4.24
C ILE A 137 0.35 13.93 4.09
N GLY A 138 1.46 13.79 3.37
CA GLY A 138 2.19 12.52 3.21
C GLY A 138 1.50 11.56 2.24
N GLY A 139 2.17 10.44 1.98
CA GLY A 139 1.70 9.40 1.07
C GLY A 139 1.35 9.93 -0.31
N PHE A 140 0.25 9.45 -0.87
CA PHE A 140 -0.24 9.92 -2.17
C PHE A 140 -1.12 11.15 -1.99
N LYS A 141 -0.55 12.34 -2.24
CA LYS A 141 -1.25 13.65 -2.20
C LYS A 141 -2.01 13.92 -0.89
N GLY A 142 -1.58 13.34 0.23
CA GLY A 142 -2.26 13.53 1.52
C GLY A 142 -3.64 12.88 1.64
N ARG A 143 -4.04 12.02 0.69
CA ARG A 143 -5.37 11.41 0.65
C ARG A 143 -5.31 9.90 0.43
N LYS A 144 -6.48 9.27 0.45
CA LYS A 144 -6.64 7.89 -0.03
C LYS A 144 -6.44 7.82 -1.54
N LEU A 145 -6.13 6.63 -2.05
CA LEU A 145 -6.13 6.36 -3.48
C LEU A 145 -7.55 6.43 -4.04
N GLU A 146 -7.65 6.97 -5.25
CA GLU A 146 -8.87 7.18 -6.01
C GLU A 146 -8.74 6.55 -7.39
N ASP A 147 -9.87 6.27 -8.02
CA ASP A 147 -9.94 5.68 -9.35
C ASP A 147 -9.24 6.61 -10.37
N GLY A 148 -8.35 6.05 -11.17
CA GLY A 148 -7.53 6.77 -12.14
C GLY A 148 -6.17 7.26 -11.61
N ASP A 149 -5.86 7.14 -10.32
CA ASP A 149 -4.55 7.51 -9.79
C ASP A 149 -3.41 6.67 -10.39
N LEU A 150 -2.23 7.29 -10.50
CA LEU A 150 -0.99 6.67 -11.00
C LEU A 150 0.12 6.81 -9.97
N SER A 151 0.70 5.70 -9.50
CA SER A 151 1.69 5.70 -8.41
C SER A 151 3.05 6.31 -8.78
N GLY A 152 3.29 6.57 -10.06
CA GLY A 152 4.53 7.16 -10.59
C GLY A 152 4.46 8.64 -10.97
N TYR A 153 3.33 9.31 -10.75
CA TYR A 153 3.20 10.75 -11.05
C TYR A 153 3.68 11.57 -9.86
N GLN A 154 4.83 12.22 -10.01
CA GLN A 154 5.27 13.30 -9.13
C GLN A 154 4.87 14.61 -9.82
N ASN A 155 4.04 15.43 -9.17
CA ASN A 155 3.98 16.85 -9.51
C ASN A 155 5.19 17.54 -8.88
#